data_AF-A0AAE0CGI4-F1
#
_entry.id   AF-A0AAE0CGI4-F1
#
_cell.length_a   1.000
_cell.length_b   1.000
_cell.length_c   1.000
_cell.angle_alpha   90.00
_cell.angle_beta   90.00
_cell.angle_gamma   90.00
#
_symmetry.space_group_name_H-M   'P 1'
#
loop_
_entity.id
_entity.type
_entity.pdbx_description
1 polymer ?
#
loop_
_entity_poly.entity_id
_entity_poly.type
_entity_poly.pdbx_seq_one_letter_code
_entity_poly.pdbx_strand_id
1 'polypeptide(L)'
;MALESEVANGLSITLTCGEQSENHAGMQKQGAGLAKEGLTEQELQDARKRLLEHGCEQAEVRELLCSQYVNKRGYFLHAPDGVNAVLRAGCTKLGVSLDFLNGRPCTHQALLEEQAGLEWNTQYFDVKKKKVLQKRARHNLCYAETRVEPDLERGQGTVYSFSEVPVTDVYRAGLGVIFGEKLSGCQMEGNRYDNVGKQGIGVHGDQERKIVVGARLGASHALGFAWFKHGEYLRMVGEPFMFTLSGGSLYAMSEKTTGWDFKNAHVTGCHLRHAAGAPGYINFHAYVESNKKRRLASKKYRAACCSASTVETPASSCGNQ
;
A
#
# COMPACT_ATOMS: atom_id res chain seq x y z
N MET A 1 2.38 26.81 11.33
CA MET A 1 1.83 26.73 12.70
C MET A 1 0.83 25.60 12.90
N ALA A 2 -0.36 25.58 12.28
CA ALA A 2 -1.34 24.50 12.51
C ALA A 2 -0.85 23.12 11.99
N LEU A 3 -0.39 23.05 10.73
CA LEU A 3 0.08 21.81 10.12
C LEU A 3 1.37 21.26 10.77
N GLU A 4 2.30 22.12 11.15
CA GLU A 4 3.50 21.71 11.89
C GLU A 4 3.13 21.09 13.25
N SER A 5 2.11 21.65 13.93
CA SER A 5 1.58 21.07 15.15
C SER A 5 0.89 19.72 14.89
N GLU A 6 0.12 19.57 13.80
CA GLU A 6 -0.47 18.29 13.41
C GLU A 6 0.60 17.22 13.12
N VAL A 7 1.66 17.59 12.41
CA VAL A 7 2.82 16.70 12.15
C VAL A 7 3.51 16.33 13.46
N ALA A 8 3.75 17.30 14.34
CA ALA A 8 4.29 17.04 15.68
C ALA A 8 3.39 16.12 16.51
N ASN A 9 2.07 16.19 16.31
CA ASN A 9 1.06 15.33 16.93
C ASN A 9 0.90 13.98 16.22
N GLY A 10 1.68 13.71 15.17
CA GLY A 10 1.75 12.43 14.50
C GLY A 10 0.90 12.29 13.23
N LEU A 11 0.54 13.40 12.57
CA LEU A 11 -0.02 13.37 11.22
C LEU A 11 1.02 12.83 10.23
N SER A 12 0.66 11.79 9.50
CA SER A 12 1.46 11.22 8.43
C SER A 12 0.56 10.83 7.27
N ILE A 13 0.99 11.11 6.04
CA ILE A 13 0.27 10.75 4.82
C ILE A 13 1.20 9.92 3.94
N THR A 14 0.67 8.85 3.35
CA THR A 14 1.33 8.12 2.26
C THR A 14 0.54 8.31 1.00
N LEU A 15 1.16 8.83 -0.05
CA LEU A 15 0.61 8.71 -1.40
C LEU A 15 1.28 7.50 -2.04
N THR A 16 0.48 6.59 -2.59
CA THR A 16 0.94 5.38 -3.25
C THR A 16 0.46 5.37 -4.69
N CYS A 17 1.39 5.27 -5.62
CA CYS A 17 1.17 5.29 -7.05
C CYS A 17 1.38 3.90 -7.64
N GLY A 18 0.55 3.54 -8.60
CA GLY A 18 0.62 2.26 -9.32
C GLY A 18 -0.32 2.23 -10.51
N GLU A 19 -0.54 1.06 -11.09
CA GLU A 19 -1.47 0.90 -12.22
C GLU A 19 -2.95 1.03 -11.82
N GLN A 20 -3.26 0.83 -10.54
CA GLN A 20 -4.61 0.87 -9.98
C GLN A 20 -4.62 1.51 -8.59
N SER A 21 -5.76 2.07 -8.21
CA SER A 21 -6.05 2.53 -6.86
C SER A 21 -7.46 2.08 -6.43
N GLU A 22 -7.67 1.93 -5.13
CA GLU A 22 -8.94 1.48 -4.57
C GLU A 22 -9.12 2.08 -3.17
N ASN A 23 -10.30 2.62 -2.86
CA ASN A 23 -10.48 3.27 -1.56
C ASN A 23 -10.47 2.30 -0.36
N HIS A 24 -10.85 1.05 -0.61
CA HIS A 24 -10.79 -0.05 0.33
C HIS A 24 -10.92 -1.38 -0.40
N ALA A 25 -10.31 -2.45 0.10
CA ALA A 25 -10.39 -3.77 -0.51
C ALA A 25 -11.84 -4.21 -0.82
N GLY A 26 -12.15 -4.38 -2.10
CA GLY A 26 -13.47 -4.77 -2.63
C GLY A 26 -14.35 -3.60 -3.09
N MET A 27 -13.87 -2.36 -3.05
CA MET A 27 -14.58 -1.17 -3.55
C MET A 27 -14.24 -0.89 -5.02
N GLN A 28 -14.79 0.19 -5.58
CA GLN A 28 -14.48 0.62 -6.94
C GLN A 28 -12.98 0.82 -7.12
N LYS A 29 -12.45 0.25 -8.22
CA LYS A 29 -11.07 0.42 -8.64
C LYS A 29 -10.97 1.46 -9.74
N GLN A 30 -9.90 2.24 -9.68
CA GLN A 30 -9.49 3.15 -10.75
C GLN A 30 -8.35 2.51 -11.57
N GLY A 31 -8.18 2.95 -12.82
CA GLY A 31 -7.16 2.46 -13.74
C GLY A 31 -7.61 1.32 -14.66
N ALA A 32 -6.71 0.89 -15.54
CA ALA A 32 -7.04 0.02 -16.68
C ALA A 32 -6.95 -1.49 -16.41
N GLY A 33 -6.48 -1.90 -15.23
CA GLY A 33 -6.20 -3.32 -14.96
C GLY A 33 -4.88 -3.50 -14.24
N LEU A 34 -4.57 -4.74 -13.89
CA LEU A 34 -3.22 -5.11 -13.45
C LEU A 34 -2.22 -4.90 -14.59
N ALA A 35 -1.05 -4.37 -14.28
CA ALA A 35 0.03 -4.29 -15.23
C ALA A 35 0.49 -5.69 -15.66
N LYS A 36 1.06 -5.81 -16.85
CA LYS A 36 1.67 -7.06 -17.33
C LYS A 36 2.77 -7.51 -16.35
N GLU A 37 3.57 -6.56 -15.90
CA GLU A 37 4.68 -6.72 -14.97
C GLU A 37 4.81 -5.48 -14.08
N GLY A 38 5.36 -5.66 -12.88
CA GLY A 38 5.72 -4.57 -11.98
C GLY A 38 7.09 -3.98 -12.29
N LEU A 39 7.66 -3.29 -11.31
CA LEU A 39 9.02 -2.74 -11.42
C LEU A 39 10.07 -3.84 -11.27
N THR A 40 11.05 -3.83 -12.16
CA THR A 40 12.24 -4.70 -12.12
C THR A 40 13.35 -4.10 -11.28
N GLU A 41 14.38 -4.88 -10.95
CA GLU A 41 15.60 -4.34 -10.32
C GLU A 41 16.20 -3.22 -11.17
N GLN A 42 16.37 -3.45 -12.48
CA GLN A 42 17.00 -2.49 -13.38
C GLN A 42 16.25 -1.15 -13.40
N GLU A 43 14.92 -1.19 -13.45
CA GLU A 43 14.10 0.03 -13.40
C GLU A 43 14.23 0.79 -12.08
N LEU A 44 14.38 0.08 -10.95
CA LEU A 44 14.67 0.71 -9.66
C LEU A 44 16.08 1.32 -9.63
N GLN A 45 17.07 0.66 -10.23
CA GLN A 45 18.44 1.18 -10.35
C GLN A 45 18.48 2.44 -11.24
N ASP A 46 17.71 2.46 -12.33
CA ASP A 46 17.62 3.61 -13.22
C ASP A 46 16.83 4.76 -12.59
N ALA A 47 15.78 4.45 -11.82
CA ALA A 47 15.08 5.44 -11.01
C ALA A 47 16.00 6.04 -9.94
N ARG A 48 16.83 5.22 -9.27
CA ARG A 48 17.85 5.70 -8.33
C ARG A 48 18.77 6.73 -8.97
N LYS A 49 19.31 6.44 -10.16
CA LYS A 49 20.19 7.39 -10.89
C LYS A 49 19.45 8.69 -11.21
N ARG A 50 18.24 8.59 -11.77
CA ARG A 50 17.42 9.75 -12.12
C ARG A 50 17.06 10.60 -10.90
N LEU A 51 16.82 10.01 -9.74
CA LEU A 51 16.59 10.75 -8.51
C LEU A 51 17.81 11.61 -8.16
N LEU A 52 19.02 11.03 -8.18
CA LEU A 52 20.27 11.74 -7.89
C LEU A 52 20.51 12.88 -8.90
N GLU A 53 20.27 12.64 -10.19
CA GLU A 53 20.34 13.65 -11.24
C GLU A 53 19.37 14.82 -11.03
N HIS A 54 18.22 14.55 -10.40
CA HIS A 54 17.23 15.55 -10.02
C HIS A 54 17.42 16.06 -8.59
N GLY A 55 18.65 16.00 -8.07
CA GLY A 55 19.07 16.63 -6.81
C GLY A 55 18.60 15.92 -5.54
N CYS A 56 18.24 14.64 -5.62
CA CYS A 56 18.13 13.77 -4.45
C CYS A 56 19.53 13.57 -3.86
N GLU A 57 19.71 13.81 -2.56
CA GLU A 57 21.03 13.64 -1.93
C GLU A 57 21.43 12.17 -1.82
N GLN A 58 20.44 11.30 -1.53
CA GLN A 58 20.68 9.89 -1.26
C GLN A 58 19.53 9.04 -1.79
N ALA A 59 19.88 8.02 -2.57
CA ALA A 59 18.95 7.01 -3.02
C ALA A 59 19.67 5.65 -3.04
N GLU A 60 19.03 4.62 -2.49
CA GLU A 60 19.60 3.26 -2.44
C GLU A 60 18.57 2.23 -2.89
N VAL A 61 19.04 1.17 -3.55
CA VAL A 61 18.23 -0.02 -3.83
C VAL A 61 18.75 -1.14 -2.94
N ARG A 62 17.91 -1.62 -2.01
CA ARG A 62 18.23 -2.76 -1.15
C ARG A 62 17.63 -4.03 -1.71
N GLU A 63 18.43 -5.09 -1.68
CA GLU A 63 17.95 -6.45 -1.92
C GLU A 63 17.30 -7.02 -0.65
N LEU A 64 16.08 -7.52 -0.79
CA LEU A 64 15.32 -8.22 0.25
C LEU A 64 15.42 -9.73 -0.01
N LEU A 65 16.58 -10.31 0.30
CA LEU A 65 16.87 -11.72 0.02
C LEU A 65 16.10 -12.66 0.95
N CYS A 66 15.52 -13.73 0.40
CA CYS A 66 14.97 -14.81 1.22
C CYS A 66 16.10 -15.72 1.71
N SER A 67 16.33 -15.76 3.03
CA SER A 67 17.42 -16.54 3.64
C SER A 67 17.37 -18.05 3.35
N GLN A 68 16.18 -18.61 3.07
CA GLN A 68 16.01 -20.02 2.72
C GLN A 68 16.07 -20.29 1.22
N TYR A 69 15.95 -19.26 0.38
CA TYR A 69 15.79 -19.40 -1.07
C TYR A 69 16.57 -18.31 -1.79
N VAL A 70 17.84 -18.58 -2.12
CA VAL A 70 18.73 -17.61 -2.77
C VAL A 70 18.21 -17.09 -4.12
N ASN A 71 17.32 -17.82 -4.78
CA ASN A 71 16.68 -17.39 -6.04
C ASN A 71 15.41 -16.55 -5.82
N LYS A 72 15.00 -16.31 -4.57
CA LYS A 72 13.85 -15.48 -4.22
C LYS A 72 14.35 -14.20 -3.58
N ARG A 73 14.25 -13.12 -4.34
CA ARG A 73 14.66 -11.77 -3.96
C ARG A 73 13.59 -10.77 -4.38
N GLY A 74 13.37 -9.77 -3.54
CA GLY A 74 12.70 -8.54 -3.90
C GLY A 74 13.70 -7.39 -3.81
N TYR A 75 13.36 -6.26 -4.39
CA TYR A 75 14.15 -5.03 -4.30
C TYR A 75 13.29 -3.89 -3.78
N PHE A 76 13.91 -3.03 -2.98
CA PHE A 76 13.29 -1.87 -2.37
C PHE A 76 14.17 -0.65 -2.57
N LEU A 77 13.67 0.32 -3.34
CA LEU A 77 14.29 1.63 -3.48
C LEU A 77 13.85 2.50 -2.31
N HIS A 78 14.79 3.18 -1.67
CA HIS A 78 14.53 4.19 -0.64
C HIS A 78 15.37 5.44 -0.92
N ALA A 79 14.72 6.60 -0.89
CA ALA A 79 15.34 7.90 -1.09
C ALA A 79 14.76 8.90 -0.07
N PRO A 80 15.48 9.24 1.02
CA PRO A 80 14.94 10.04 2.13
C PRO A 80 14.35 11.40 1.77
N ASP A 81 14.84 12.05 0.71
CA ASP A 81 14.37 13.34 0.17
C ASP A 81 13.79 13.21 -1.25
N GLY A 82 13.55 11.97 -1.71
CA GLY A 82 13.22 11.67 -3.09
C GLY A 82 11.92 12.31 -3.60
N VAL A 83 10.98 12.68 -2.71
CA VAL A 83 9.75 13.39 -3.11
C VAL A 83 10.07 14.74 -3.75
N ASN A 84 11.03 15.49 -3.19
CA ASN A 84 11.43 16.78 -3.77
C ASN A 84 12.10 16.59 -5.15
N ALA A 85 12.88 15.52 -5.34
CA ALA A 85 13.49 15.21 -6.63
C ALA A 85 12.43 14.86 -7.70
N VAL A 86 11.40 14.10 -7.32
CA VAL A 86 10.26 13.80 -8.20
C VAL A 86 9.50 15.08 -8.54
N LEU A 87 9.22 15.97 -7.58
CA LEU A 87 8.57 17.25 -7.83
C LEU A 87 9.38 18.11 -8.82
N ARG A 88 10.71 18.20 -8.64
CA ARG A 88 11.58 18.91 -9.59
C ARG A 88 11.49 18.34 -11.00
N ALA A 89 11.52 17.02 -11.14
CA ALA A 89 11.35 16.36 -12.42
C ALA A 89 9.97 16.67 -13.06
N GLY A 90 8.91 16.70 -12.26
CA GLY A 90 7.56 17.06 -12.68
C GLY A 90 7.45 18.51 -13.16
N CYS A 91 8.03 19.44 -12.41
CA CYS A 91 8.08 20.85 -12.80
C CYS A 91 8.75 21.04 -14.15
N THR A 92 9.93 20.43 -14.35
CA THR A 92 10.65 20.45 -15.63
C THR A 92 9.80 19.85 -16.75
N LYS A 93 9.13 18.72 -16.51
CA LYS A 93 8.30 18.04 -17.51
C LYS A 93 7.11 18.87 -17.97
N LEU A 94 6.48 19.58 -17.04
CA LEU A 94 5.29 20.40 -17.30
C LEU A 94 5.61 21.83 -17.71
N GLY A 95 6.89 22.24 -17.68
CA GLY A 95 7.30 23.61 -17.98
C GLY A 95 6.81 24.62 -16.94
N VAL A 96 6.60 24.19 -15.69
CA VAL A 96 6.20 25.07 -14.59
C VAL A 96 7.41 25.40 -13.73
N SER A 97 7.50 26.64 -13.25
CA SER A 97 8.58 27.03 -12.34
C SER A 97 8.42 26.34 -10.98
N LEU A 98 9.55 26.00 -10.35
CA LEU A 98 9.57 25.48 -8.98
C LEU A 98 8.90 26.43 -7.99
N ASP A 99 8.92 27.73 -8.26
CA ASP A 99 8.33 28.77 -7.41
C ASP A 99 6.84 29.04 -7.74
N PHE A 100 6.25 28.34 -8.70
CA PHE A 100 5.04 28.81 -9.38
C PHE A 100 3.97 27.74 -9.62
N LEU A 101 3.59 27.02 -8.56
CA LEU A 101 2.19 26.61 -8.40
C LEU A 101 1.53 27.56 -7.41
N ASN A 102 0.78 28.54 -7.91
CA ASN A 102 0.08 29.54 -7.08
C ASN A 102 1.00 30.34 -6.13
N GLY A 103 2.25 30.61 -6.55
CA GLY A 103 3.22 31.38 -5.76
C GLY A 103 3.84 30.62 -4.57
N ARG A 104 3.79 29.28 -4.57
CA ARG A 104 4.42 28.44 -3.55
C ARG A 104 5.50 27.51 -4.15
N PRO A 105 6.59 27.24 -3.42
CA PRO A 105 7.59 26.26 -3.82
C PRO A 105 7.02 24.83 -3.94
N CYS A 106 7.26 24.17 -5.07
CA CYS A 106 6.91 22.76 -5.30
C CYS A 106 7.80 21.84 -4.45
N THR A 107 7.41 21.65 -3.20
CA THR A 107 8.13 20.86 -2.19
C THR A 107 7.23 19.79 -1.61
N HIS A 108 7.82 18.78 -0.95
CA HIS A 108 7.05 17.79 -0.20
C HIS A 108 6.16 18.43 0.89
N GLN A 109 6.54 19.61 1.39
CA GLN A 109 5.73 20.38 2.35
C GLN A 109 4.49 20.97 1.68
N ALA A 110 4.61 21.53 0.48
CA ALA A 110 3.46 21.99 -0.31
C ALA A 110 2.53 20.82 -0.68
N LEU A 111 3.11 19.65 -1.00
CA LEU A 111 2.34 18.43 -1.24
C LEU A 111 1.61 17.99 0.04
N LEU A 112 2.25 18.03 1.21
CA LEU A 112 1.61 17.75 2.49
C LEU A 112 0.46 18.72 2.79
N GLU A 113 0.66 20.02 2.56
CA GLU A 113 -0.36 21.06 2.76
C GLU A 113 -1.59 20.82 1.89
N GLU A 114 -1.39 20.55 0.60
CA GLU A 114 -2.47 20.20 -0.33
C GLU A 114 -3.24 18.98 0.21
N GLN A 115 -2.52 17.92 0.58
CA GLN A 115 -3.13 16.67 1.04
C GLN A 115 -3.84 16.77 2.40
N ALA A 116 -3.31 17.58 3.32
CA ALA A 116 -3.91 17.79 4.63
C ALA A 116 -5.22 18.58 4.53
N GLY A 117 -5.36 19.45 3.53
CA GLY A 117 -6.53 20.28 3.28
C GLY A 117 -7.69 19.58 2.56
N LEU A 118 -7.49 18.37 2.04
CA LEU A 118 -8.56 17.60 1.38
C LEU A 118 -9.52 16.96 2.39
N GLU A 119 -10.73 16.67 1.95
CA GLU A 119 -11.67 15.85 2.70
C GLU A 119 -11.37 14.35 2.48
N TRP A 120 -11.07 13.64 3.57
CA TRP A 120 -10.67 12.23 3.54
C TRP A 120 -11.83 11.29 3.87
N ASN A 121 -11.92 10.14 3.20
CA ASN A 121 -12.93 9.14 3.55
C ASN A 121 -12.65 8.55 4.94
N THR A 122 -13.57 8.77 5.87
CA THR A 122 -13.54 8.19 7.23
C THR A 122 -14.35 6.90 7.35
N GLN A 123 -15.08 6.53 6.30
CA GLN A 123 -15.91 5.33 6.22
C GLN A 123 -15.56 4.48 5.00
N TYR A 124 -16.01 3.22 5.00
CA TYR A 124 -15.84 2.30 3.88
C TYR A 124 -16.97 1.27 3.84
N PHE A 125 -17.22 0.69 2.67
CA PHE A 125 -18.12 -0.44 2.51
C PHE A 125 -17.40 -1.76 2.80
N ASP A 126 -17.87 -2.52 3.77
CA ASP A 126 -17.37 -3.87 4.03
C ASP A 126 -18.17 -4.87 3.19
N VAL A 127 -17.58 -5.32 2.07
CA VAL A 127 -18.21 -6.27 1.14
C VAL A 127 -18.62 -7.61 1.79
N LYS A 128 -17.95 -8.02 2.87
CA LYS A 128 -18.25 -9.29 3.56
C LYS A 128 -19.45 -9.13 4.49
N LYS A 129 -19.55 -7.98 5.16
CA LYS A 129 -20.65 -7.65 6.06
C LYS A 129 -21.81 -6.93 5.38
N LYS A 130 -21.64 -6.51 4.13
CA LYS A 130 -22.61 -5.77 3.31
C LYS A 130 -23.14 -4.52 4.01
N LYS A 131 -22.25 -3.72 4.61
CA LYS A 131 -22.60 -2.46 5.27
C LYS A 131 -21.44 -1.48 5.33
N VAL A 132 -21.78 -0.20 5.48
CA VAL A 132 -20.81 0.88 5.71
C VAL A 132 -20.27 0.82 7.15
N LEU A 133 -18.96 0.97 7.30
CA LEU A 133 -18.22 0.93 8.57
C LEU A 133 -17.24 2.10 8.68
N GLN A 134 -16.88 2.44 9.91
CA GLN A 134 -15.88 3.45 10.21
C GLN A 134 -14.45 2.93 9.98
N LYS A 135 -13.60 3.72 9.33
CA LYS A 135 -12.17 3.47 9.18
C LYS A 135 -11.44 3.94 10.44
N ARG A 136 -11.01 2.99 11.28
CA ARG A 136 -10.26 3.30 12.51
C ARG A 136 -8.74 3.29 12.33
N ALA A 137 -8.26 2.50 11.38
CA ALA A 137 -6.83 2.23 11.21
C ALA A 137 -6.11 3.32 10.41
N ARG A 138 -6.82 4.00 9.49
CA ARG A 138 -6.35 5.09 8.63
C ARG A 138 -7.51 5.60 7.77
N HIS A 139 -7.47 6.85 7.36
CA HIS A 139 -8.37 7.38 6.33
C HIS A 139 -7.75 7.21 4.94
N ASN A 140 -8.56 7.22 3.89
CA ASN A 140 -8.09 6.96 2.53
C ASN A 140 -8.72 7.91 1.52
N LEU A 141 -7.96 8.16 0.44
CA LEU A 141 -8.42 8.92 -0.71
C LEU A 141 -7.85 8.32 -2.00
N CYS A 142 -8.53 8.50 -3.13
CA CYS A 142 -8.02 8.11 -4.45
C CYS A 142 -7.94 9.33 -5.37
N TYR A 143 -7.10 9.23 -6.40
CA TYR A 143 -6.95 10.28 -7.41
C TYR A 143 -6.91 9.65 -8.80
N ALA A 144 -7.62 10.27 -9.73
CA ALA A 144 -7.76 9.83 -11.12
C ALA A 144 -7.93 11.06 -12.04
N GLU A 145 -8.23 10.84 -13.31
CA GLU A 145 -8.47 11.95 -14.26
C GLU A 145 -9.77 12.71 -14.00
N THR A 146 -10.75 12.06 -13.34
CA THR A 146 -12.09 12.63 -13.13
C THR A 146 -12.49 12.54 -11.66
N ARG A 147 -13.21 13.57 -11.20
CA ARG A 147 -13.79 13.65 -9.85
C ARG A 147 -14.91 12.62 -9.71
N VAL A 148 -14.94 11.93 -8.58
CA VAL A 148 -16.00 11.00 -8.21
C VAL A 148 -16.44 11.30 -6.78
N GLU A 149 -17.72 11.62 -6.61
CA GLU A 149 -18.34 11.76 -5.29
C GLU A 149 -18.61 10.38 -4.66
N PRO A 150 -18.55 10.25 -3.32
CA PRO A 150 -18.71 8.96 -2.66
C PRO A 150 -20.15 8.44 -2.73
N ASP A 151 -20.30 7.16 -3.07
CA ASP A 151 -21.52 6.35 -2.91
C ASP A 151 -21.12 5.05 -2.19
N LEU A 152 -20.95 5.17 -0.88
CA LEU A 152 -20.40 4.09 -0.06
C LEU A 152 -21.30 2.85 -0.06
N GLU A 153 -22.61 2.99 -0.18
CA GLU A 153 -23.52 1.83 -0.24
C GLU A 153 -23.31 0.99 -1.50
N ARG A 154 -22.86 1.63 -2.59
CA ARG A 154 -22.44 0.96 -3.82
C ARG A 154 -20.95 0.62 -3.89
N GLY A 155 -20.21 0.86 -2.80
CA GLY A 155 -18.79 0.58 -2.75
C GLY A 155 -17.93 1.58 -3.52
N GLN A 156 -18.38 2.83 -3.67
CA GLN A 156 -17.65 3.92 -4.31
C GLN A 156 -17.21 4.95 -3.26
N GLY A 157 -15.90 5.20 -3.17
CA GLY A 157 -15.36 6.24 -2.29
C GLY A 157 -15.06 7.52 -3.07
N THR A 158 -14.63 8.57 -2.37
CA THR A 158 -14.21 9.82 -3.02
C THR A 158 -12.95 9.61 -3.88
N VAL A 159 -12.97 10.16 -5.09
CA VAL A 159 -11.81 10.29 -5.99
C VAL A 159 -11.66 11.75 -6.40
N TYR A 160 -10.51 12.37 -6.12
CA TYR A 160 -10.21 13.70 -6.65
C TYR A 160 -9.64 13.61 -8.07
N SER A 161 -10.00 14.55 -8.94
CA SER A 161 -9.31 14.69 -10.22
C SER A 161 -7.91 15.27 -10.00
N PHE A 162 -6.93 14.85 -10.80
CA PHE A 162 -5.58 15.43 -10.73
C PHE A 162 -5.57 16.95 -10.98
N SER A 163 -6.51 17.46 -11.78
CA SER A 163 -6.69 18.90 -12.00
C SER A 163 -7.13 19.68 -10.75
N GLU A 164 -7.73 19.03 -9.75
CA GLU A 164 -8.09 19.66 -8.47
C GLU A 164 -6.93 19.68 -7.46
N VAL A 165 -5.87 18.90 -7.70
CA VAL A 165 -4.73 18.71 -6.80
C VAL A 165 -3.41 19.00 -7.53
N PRO A 166 -3.13 20.27 -7.87
CA PRO A 166 -2.05 20.63 -8.78
C PRO A 166 -0.65 20.19 -8.33
N VAL A 167 -0.34 20.21 -7.03
CA VAL A 167 0.97 19.74 -6.54
C VAL A 167 1.09 18.22 -6.70
N THR A 168 -0.01 17.51 -6.47
CA THR A 168 -0.11 16.06 -6.71
C THR A 168 0.03 15.71 -8.18
N ASP A 169 -0.54 16.49 -9.10
CA ASP A 169 -0.38 16.24 -10.55
C ASP A 169 1.06 16.51 -11.01
N VAL A 170 1.73 17.54 -10.47
CA VAL A 170 3.17 17.73 -10.71
C VAL A 170 3.98 16.55 -10.19
N TYR A 171 3.69 16.08 -8.98
CA TYR A 171 4.34 14.88 -8.43
C TYR A 171 4.12 13.66 -9.33
N ARG A 172 2.89 13.45 -9.81
CA ARG A 172 2.53 12.37 -10.74
C ARG A 172 3.30 12.45 -12.05
N ALA A 173 3.39 13.64 -12.66
CA ALA A 173 4.18 13.85 -13.87
C ALA A 173 5.67 13.54 -13.64
N GLY A 174 6.19 13.93 -12.48
CA GLY A 174 7.56 13.61 -12.06
C GLY A 174 7.83 12.12 -11.94
N LEU A 175 6.85 11.33 -11.49
CA LEU A 175 6.99 9.87 -11.45
C LEU A 175 7.18 9.26 -12.84
N GLY A 176 6.50 9.79 -13.86
CA GLY A 176 6.72 9.40 -15.25
C GLY A 176 8.15 9.68 -15.73
N VAL A 177 8.76 10.78 -15.27
CA VAL A 177 10.17 11.10 -15.58
C VAL A 177 11.13 10.16 -14.85
N ILE A 178 10.90 9.92 -13.55
CA ILE A 178 11.82 9.14 -12.70
C ILE A 178 11.69 7.63 -12.91
N PHE A 179 10.51 7.10 -13.21
CA PHE A 179 10.27 5.66 -13.36
C PHE A 179 9.92 5.25 -14.79
N GLY A 180 9.70 6.20 -15.70
CA GLY A 180 9.40 5.93 -17.10
C GLY A 180 7.92 5.65 -17.37
N GLU A 181 7.66 4.99 -18.49
CA GLU A 181 6.30 4.81 -19.05
C GLU A 181 5.35 4.06 -18.10
N LYS A 182 5.84 3.09 -17.32
CA LYS A 182 5.02 2.33 -16.35
C LYS A 182 4.31 3.21 -15.31
N LEU A 183 4.84 4.40 -15.03
CA LEU A 183 4.25 5.36 -14.10
C LEU A 183 3.68 6.61 -14.79
N SER A 184 3.76 6.68 -16.11
CA SER A 184 3.15 7.76 -16.89
C SER A 184 1.63 7.55 -16.89
N GLY A 185 0.90 8.45 -16.22
CA GLY A 185 -0.55 8.29 -16.03
C GLY A 185 -0.95 7.28 -14.94
N CYS A 186 -0.06 7.03 -13.97
CA CYS A 186 -0.39 6.17 -12.83
C CYS A 186 -1.61 6.67 -12.04
N GLN A 187 -2.30 5.72 -11.40
CA GLN A 187 -3.34 6.00 -10.42
C GLN A 187 -2.70 6.21 -9.06
N MET A 188 -3.34 7.01 -8.21
CA MET A 188 -2.83 7.31 -6.87
C MET A 188 -3.85 6.97 -5.78
N GLU A 189 -3.33 6.53 -4.65
CA GLU A 189 -4.07 6.27 -3.42
C GLU A 189 -3.37 6.97 -2.25
N GLY A 190 -4.12 7.76 -1.50
CA GLY A 190 -3.69 8.37 -0.25
C GLY A 190 -4.08 7.49 0.94
N ASN A 191 -3.18 7.40 1.93
CA ASN A 191 -3.47 6.85 3.25
C ASN A 191 -3.04 7.85 4.33
N ARG A 192 -4.01 8.40 5.07
CA ARG A 192 -3.83 9.38 6.13
C ARG A 192 -3.89 8.72 7.50
N TYR A 193 -2.89 9.03 8.32
CA TYR A 193 -2.73 8.59 9.70
C TYR A 193 -2.65 9.85 10.58
N ASP A 194 -3.68 10.10 11.37
CA ASP A 194 -3.72 11.23 12.31
C ASP A 194 -2.93 10.93 13.60
N ASN A 195 -2.60 9.66 13.86
CA ASN A 195 -1.75 9.25 14.99
C ASN A 195 -0.88 8.04 14.63
N VAL A 196 0.35 8.30 14.19
CA VAL A 196 1.35 7.25 13.87
C VAL A 196 1.67 6.28 15.02
N GLY A 197 1.39 6.65 16.28
CA GLY A 197 1.56 5.78 17.45
C GLY A 197 0.45 4.74 17.62
N LYS A 198 -0.69 4.91 16.96
CA LYS A 198 -1.89 4.05 17.10
C LYS A 198 -2.44 3.51 15.79
N GLN A 199 -2.06 4.10 14.67
CA GLN A 199 -2.62 3.81 13.36
C GLN A 199 -1.60 3.12 12.45
N GLY A 200 -2.08 2.48 11.40
CA GLY A 200 -1.25 1.66 10.53
C GLY A 200 -2.04 0.77 9.58
N ILE A 201 -1.30 -0.03 8.84
CA ILE A 201 -1.81 -1.07 7.95
C ILE A 201 -1.05 -2.37 8.26
N GLY A 202 -1.81 -3.39 8.64
CA GLY A 202 -1.25 -4.67 9.09
C GLY A 202 -0.63 -5.46 7.94
N VAL A 203 -0.04 -6.62 8.26
CA VAL A 203 0.67 -7.48 7.30
C VAL A 203 -0.21 -7.89 6.11
N HIS A 204 0.17 -7.46 4.91
CA HIS A 204 -0.52 -7.71 3.64
C HIS A 204 0.46 -7.74 2.46
N GLY A 205 -0.04 -8.05 1.27
CA GLY A 205 0.61 -7.69 0.01
C GLY A 205 -0.44 -7.04 -0.89
N ASP A 206 0.01 -6.34 -1.92
CA ASP A 206 -0.87 -5.53 -2.77
C ASP A 206 -1.34 -6.38 -3.94
N GLN A 207 -2.56 -6.90 -3.86
CA GLN A 207 -3.07 -7.83 -4.88
C GLN A 207 -3.72 -7.14 -6.06
N GLU A 208 -4.14 -5.92 -5.83
CA GLU A 208 -4.73 -5.05 -6.80
C GLU A 208 -3.68 -4.37 -7.69
N ARG A 209 -2.38 -4.49 -7.38
CA ARG A 209 -1.31 -3.87 -8.18
C ARG A 209 0.04 -4.59 -8.10
N LYS A 210 0.85 -4.45 -9.16
CA LYS A 210 2.24 -4.93 -9.27
C LYS A 210 3.24 -3.79 -9.23
N ILE A 211 2.80 -2.54 -9.44
CA ILE A 211 3.61 -1.34 -9.38
C ILE A 211 3.26 -0.58 -8.11
N VAL A 212 4.28 -0.27 -7.31
CA VAL A 212 4.14 0.50 -6.06
C VAL A 212 5.29 1.48 -5.95
N VAL A 213 4.96 2.77 -5.99
CA VAL A 213 5.85 3.87 -5.60
C VAL A 213 5.14 4.68 -4.52
N GLY A 214 5.78 4.89 -3.37
CA GLY A 214 5.19 5.62 -2.25
C GLY A 214 5.95 6.89 -1.90
N ALA A 215 5.21 7.97 -1.64
CA ALA A 215 5.69 9.19 -0.99
C ALA A 215 5.22 9.22 0.46
N ARG A 216 6.14 9.36 1.40
CA ARG A 216 5.84 9.63 2.80
C ARG A 216 5.87 11.14 3.05
N LEU A 217 4.82 11.66 3.66
CA LEU A 217 4.66 13.07 4.03
C LEU A 217 4.36 13.20 5.53
N GLY A 218 4.81 14.29 6.14
CA GLY A 218 4.59 14.56 7.57
C GLY A 218 5.45 13.69 8.48
N ALA A 219 4.87 13.18 9.57
CA ALA A 219 5.57 12.43 10.60
C ALA A 219 6.16 11.12 10.06
N SER A 220 7.29 10.72 10.65
CA SER A 220 7.96 9.47 10.31
C SER A 220 7.10 8.26 10.62
N HIS A 221 7.20 7.24 9.77
CA HIS A 221 6.39 6.03 9.88
C HIS A 221 7.24 4.80 9.56
N ALA A 222 7.08 3.74 10.34
CA ALA A 222 7.77 2.49 10.09
C ALA A 222 7.15 1.75 8.89
N LEU A 223 7.98 1.14 8.07
CA LEU A 223 7.60 0.20 7.01
C LEU A 223 8.44 -1.07 7.17
N GLY A 224 7.78 -2.21 7.31
CA GLY A 224 8.42 -3.49 7.47
C GLY A 224 8.10 -4.43 6.32
N PHE A 225 9.04 -5.32 6.01
CA PHE A 225 8.86 -6.42 5.07
C PHE A 225 9.29 -7.73 5.71
N ALA A 226 8.55 -8.81 5.47
CA ALA A 226 8.96 -10.13 5.90
C ALA A 226 8.65 -11.18 4.84
N TRP A 227 9.52 -12.17 4.73
CA TRP A 227 9.28 -13.35 3.92
C TRP A 227 8.39 -14.32 4.67
N PHE A 228 7.49 -14.95 3.93
CA PHE A 228 6.54 -15.92 4.46
C PHE A 228 6.51 -17.17 3.59
N LYS A 229 6.31 -18.31 4.24
CA LYS A 229 6.12 -19.60 3.57
C LYS A 229 4.86 -20.28 4.08
N HIS A 230 4.13 -20.91 3.15
CA HIS A 230 3.01 -21.78 3.48
C HIS A 230 3.50 -23.20 3.76
N GLY A 231 3.06 -23.76 4.88
CA GLY A 231 3.09 -25.19 5.17
C GLY A 231 1.77 -25.59 5.83
N GLU A 232 1.83 -26.42 6.87
CA GLU A 232 0.65 -26.67 7.72
C GLU A 232 0.10 -25.36 8.31
N TYR A 233 1.01 -24.45 8.69
CA TYR A 233 0.73 -23.08 9.12
C TYR A 233 1.57 -22.10 8.31
N LEU A 234 1.15 -20.84 8.29
CA LEU A 234 1.97 -19.76 7.77
C LEU A 234 3.18 -19.59 8.70
N ARG A 235 4.39 -19.46 8.16
CA ARG A 235 5.59 -19.17 8.93
C ARG A 235 6.34 -17.99 8.33
N MET A 236 6.98 -17.19 9.17
CA MET A 236 7.96 -16.20 8.74
C MET A 236 9.28 -16.90 8.39
N VAL A 237 10.02 -16.34 7.44
CA VAL A 237 11.31 -16.88 6.97
C VAL A 237 12.37 -15.81 7.14
N GLY A 238 13.31 -16.04 8.05
CA GLY A 238 14.32 -15.04 8.42
C GLY A 238 13.73 -13.87 9.22
N GLU A 239 14.56 -12.86 9.46
CA GLU A 239 14.18 -11.65 10.17
C GLU A 239 13.47 -10.64 9.24
N PRO A 240 12.54 -9.83 9.78
CA PRO A 240 11.94 -8.74 9.01
C PRO A 240 12.96 -7.66 8.64
N PHE A 241 12.80 -7.08 7.46
CA PHE A 241 13.47 -5.86 7.05
C PHE A 241 12.66 -4.67 7.56
N MET A 242 13.28 -3.78 8.34
CA MET A 242 12.60 -2.64 8.95
C MET A 242 13.20 -1.32 8.46
N PHE A 243 12.32 -0.41 8.05
CA PHE A 243 12.65 0.92 7.55
C PHE A 243 11.87 1.96 8.32
N THR A 244 12.50 3.10 8.59
CA THR A 244 11.82 4.30 9.08
C THR A 244 11.82 5.32 7.95
N LEU A 245 10.63 5.67 7.46
CA LEU A 245 10.47 6.64 6.38
C LEU A 245 10.08 7.98 7.00
N SER A 246 10.86 9.03 6.76
CA SER A 246 10.55 10.39 7.21
C SER A 246 9.67 11.13 6.19
N GLY A 247 9.13 12.27 6.58
CA GLY A 247 8.50 13.20 5.63
C GLY A 247 9.48 13.57 4.52
N GLY A 248 9.02 13.52 3.27
CA GLY A 248 9.84 13.74 2.08
C GLY A 248 10.45 12.47 1.47
N SER A 249 10.37 11.32 2.16
CA SER A 249 10.93 10.08 1.65
C SER A 249 10.10 9.50 0.52
N LEU A 250 10.79 9.06 -0.53
CA LEU A 250 10.26 8.24 -1.61
C LEU A 250 10.70 6.79 -1.40
N TYR A 251 9.82 5.85 -1.70
CA TYR A 251 10.19 4.45 -1.86
C TYR A 251 9.53 3.83 -3.08
N ALA A 252 10.13 2.77 -3.61
CA ALA A 252 9.51 1.95 -4.65
C ALA A 252 9.81 0.47 -4.43
N MET A 253 8.85 -0.36 -4.80
CA MET A 253 8.92 -1.81 -4.63
C MET A 253 9.07 -2.47 -5.99
N SER A 254 10.00 -3.43 -6.10
CA SER A 254 9.96 -4.37 -7.21
C SER A 254 8.65 -5.16 -7.19
N GLU A 255 8.25 -5.75 -8.31
CA GLU A 255 7.06 -6.60 -8.39
C GLU A 255 7.01 -7.62 -7.24
N LYS A 256 8.13 -8.30 -6.95
CA LYS A 256 8.15 -9.30 -5.87
C LYS A 256 7.94 -8.68 -4.49
N THR A 257 8.42 -7.46 -4.29
CA THR A 257 8.34 -6.72 -3.01
C THR A 257 6.93 -6.23 -2.71
N THR A 258 6.09 -5.97 -3.72
CA THR A 258 4.67 -5.62 -3.50
C THR A 258 3.91 -6.75 -2.82
N GLY A 259 4.39 -7.99 -2.99
CA GLY A 259 3.74 -9.17 -2.44
C GLY A 259 2.45 -9.53 -3.17
N TRP A 260 2.21 -9.03 -4.39
CA TRP A 260 1.00 -9.33 -5.17
C TRP A 260 0.72 -10.83 -5.28
N ASP A 261 1.78 -11.64 -5.32
CA ASP A 261 1.72 -13.09 -5.45
C ASP A 261 1.38 -13.85 -4.15
N PHE A 262 1.10 -13.15 -3.04
CA PHE A 262 0.97 -13.80 -1.73
C PHE A 262 -0.19 -14.79 -1.62
N LYS A 263 -1.26 -14.65 -2.41
CA LYS A 263 -2.38 -15.64 -2.46
C LYS A 263 -2.03 -16.86 -3.31
N ASN A 264 -1.07 -16.72 -4.21
CA ASN A 264 -0.54 -17.79 -5.06
C ASN A 264 0.70 -18.46 -4.43
N ALA A 265 0.93 -18.22 -3.14
CA ALA A 265 2.10 -18.69 -2.39
C ALA A 265 2.29 -20.21 -2.40
N HIS A 266 1.21 -20.98 -2.57
CA HIS A 266 1.30 -22.43 -2.74
C HIS A 266 2.07 -22.84 -4.00
N VAL A 267 2.05 -21.99 -5.03
CA VAL A 267 2.79 -22.17 -6.29
C VAL A 267 4.18 -21.54 -6.19
N THR A 268 4.30 -20.37 -5.55
CA THR A 268 5.55 -19.61 -5.54
C THR A 268 6.52 -20.02 -4.43
N GLY A 269 6.05 -20.81 -3.46
CA GLY A 269 6.81 -21.41 -2.34
C GLY A 269 7.11 -20.44 -1.19
N CYS A 270 7.52 -19.21 -1.52
CA CYS A 270 7.80 -18.15 -0.57
C CYS A 270 7.38 -16.79 -1.16
N HIS A 271 6.81 -15.92 -0.32
CA HIS A 271 6.28 -14.62 -0.74
C HIS A 271 6.60 -13.53 0.28
N LEU A 272 6.72 -12.29 -0.21
CA LEU A 272 6.89 -11.12 0.63
C LEU A 272 5.52 -10.59 1.05
N ARG A 273 5.48 -10.03 2.25
CA ARG A 273 4.39 -9.17 2.73
C ARG A 273 5.00 -8.00 3.47
N HIS A 274 4.25 -6.92 3.53
CA HIS A 274 4.67 -5.70 4.20
C HIS A 274 3.56 -5.18 5.12
N ALA A 275 3.98 -4.31 6.04
CA ALA A 275 3.11 -3.64 7.00
C ALA A 275 3.69 -2.26 7.29
N ALA A 276 2.86 -1.29 7.60
CA ALA A 276 3.32 0.04 7.97
C ALA A 276 2.61 0.57 9.21
N GLY A 277 3.36 1.34 10.00
CA GLY A 277 2.86 2.15 11.10
C GLY A 277 3.13 1.63 12.50
N ALA A 278 2.21 1.89 13.42
CA ALA A 278 2.42 1.66 14.84
C ALA A 278 2.87 0.21 15.14
N PRO A 279 3.61 -0.04 16.24
CA PRO A 279 4.14 -1.37 16.57
C PRO A 279 3.12 -2.51 16.53
N GLY A 280 1.85 -2.24 16.85
CA GLY A 280 0.77 -3.22 16.76
C GLY A 280 0.44 -3.71 15.34
N TYR A 281 0.77 -2.94 14.30
CA TYR A 281 0.54 -3.29 12.89
C TYR A 281 1.74 -3.97 12.25
N ILE A 282 2.95 -3.60 12.66
CA ILE A 282 4.22 -4.13 12.11
C ILE A 282 4.79 -5.32 12.89
N ASN A 283 3.98 -5.96 13.74
CA ASN A 283 4.38 -7.15 14.49
C ASN A 283 4.15 -8.44 13.68
N PHE A 284 5.15 -8.82 12.87
CA PHE A 284 5.08 -10.00 12.02
C PHE A 284 4.99 -11.33 12.80
N HIS A 285 5.61 -11.43 13.98
CA HIS A 285 5.49 -12.62 14.83
C HIS A 285 4.07 -12.79 15.37
N ALA A 286 3.47 -11.74 15.91
CA ALA A 286 2.09 -11.77 16.39
C ALA A 286 1.11 -12.09 15.25
N TYR A 287 1.39 -11.61 14.04
CA TYR A 287 0.62 -11.94 12.85
C TYR A 287 0.64 -13.44 12.53
N VAL A 288 1.81 -14.08 12.57
CA VAL A 288 1.96 -15.54 12.38
C VAL A 288 1.17 -16.31 13.44
N GLU A 289 1.31 -15.94 14.71
CA GLU A 289 0.62 -16.61 15.82
C GLU A 289 -0.91 -16.47 15.72
N SER A 290 -1.41 -15.28 15.38
CA SER A 290 -2.83 -15.04 15.12
C SER A 290 -3.35 -15.87 13.94
N ASN A 291 -2.57 -15.99 12.87
CA ASN A 291 -2.92 -16.82 11.71
C ASN A 291 -3.04 -18.30 12.09
N LYS A 292 -2.08 -18.81 12.86
CA LYS A 292 -2.07 -20.20 13.37
C LYS A 292 -3.31 -20.47 14.22
N LYS A 293 -3.62 -19.60 15.19
CA LYS A 293 -4.82 -19.70 16.05
C LYS A 293 -6.11 -19.74 15.22
N ARG A 294 -6.26 -18.84 14.25
CA ARG A 294 -7.43 -18.83 13.34
C ARG A 294 -7.56 -20.12 12.52
N ARG A 295 -6.45 -20.67 12.03
CA ARG A 295 -6.46 -21.91 11.24
C ARG A 295 -6.84 -23.11 12.10
N LEU A 296 -6.33 -23.18 13.34
CA LEU A 296 -6.72 -24.20 14.31
C LEU A 296 -8.21 -24.11 14.67
N ALA A 297 -8.73 -22.91 14.95
CA ALA A 297 -10.15 -22.71 15.21
C ALA A 297 -11.02 -23.15 14.02
N SER A 298 -10.60 -22.83 12.78
CA SER A 298 -11.32 -23.25 11.58
C SER A 298 -11.29 -24.77 11.37
N LYS A 299 -10.16 -25.44 11.61
CA LYS A 299 -10.07 -26.91 11.58
C LYS A 299 -11.01 -27.54 12.61
N LYS A 300 -11.02 -27.04 13.84
CA LYS A 300 -11.91 -27.51 14.92
C LYS A 300 -13.39 -27.34 14.54
N TYR A 301 -13.75 -26.18 14.00
CA TYR A 301 -15.11 -25.92 13.52
C TYR A 301 -15.54 -26.90 12.42
N ARG A 302 -14.69 -27.11 11.40
CA ARG A 302 -14.98 -28.06 10.32
C ARG A 302 -15.12 -29.51 10.83
N ALA A 303 -14.24 -29.95 11.73
CA ALA A 303 -14.33 -31.27 12.34
C ALA A 303 -15.66 -31.45 13.09
N ALA A 304 -16.08 -30.44 13.87
CA ALA A 304 -17.34 -30.46 14.61
C ALA A 304 -18.57 -30.50 13.68
N CYS A 305 -18.56 -29.75 12.57
CA CYS A 305 -19.64 -29.80 11.57
C CYS A 305 -19.74 -31.16 10.89
N CYS A 306 -18.60 -31.77 10.52
CA CYS A 306 -18.60 -33.11 9.90
C CYS A 306 -19.11 -34.20 10.86
N SER A 307 -18.82 -34.11 12.16
CA SER A 307 -19.34 -35.05 13.17
C SER A 307 -20.83 -34.84 13.49
N ALA A 308 -21.37 -33.65 13.25
CA ALA A 308 -22.79 -33.35 13.45
C ALA A 308 -23.67 -33.83 12.28
N SER A 309 -23.12 -33.91 11.06
CA SER A 309 -23.82 -34.41 9.86
C SER A 309 -23.93 -35.94 9.76
N THR A 310 -23.41 -36.68 10.74
CA THR A 310 -23.49 -38.17 10.79
C THR A 310 -24.57 -38.70 11.73
N VAL A 311 -25.50 -37.86 12.18
CA VAL A 311 -26.62 -38.27 13.05
C VAL A 311 -27.93 -37.97 12.31
N GLU A 312 -28.72 -39.03 12.13
CA GLU A 312 -30.08 -39.12 11.53
C GLU A 312 -30.19 -39.40 10.02
N THR A 313 -30.15 -40.68 9.66
CA THR A 313 -31.29 -41.28 8.95
C THR A 313 -31.99 -42.25 9.91
N PRO A 314 -33.26 -42.02 10.29
CA PRO A 314 -34.06 -43.05 10.95
C PRO A 314 -34.26 -44.18 9.94
N ALA A 315 -33.88 -45.39 10.31
CA ALA A 315 -34.23 -46.58 9.54
C ALA A 315 -35.76 -46.66 9.43
N SER A 316 -36.29 -46.41 8.24
CA SER A 316 -37.68 -46.70 7.92
C SER A 316 -37.87 -48.21 8.00
N SER A 317 -38.63 -48.65 9.00
CA SER A 317 -39.10 -50.02 9.12
C SER A 317 -40.01 -50.36 7.94
N CYS A 318 -39.51 -51.15 7.00
CA CYS A 318 -40.35 -51.91 6.08
C CYS A 318 -41.07 -52.98 6.89
N GLY A 319 -42.32 -52.70 7.28
CA GLY A 319 -43.27 -53.75 7.65
C GLY A 319 -43.76 -54.45 6.38
N ASN A 320 -43.48 -55.73 6.26
CA ASN A 320 -44.18 -56.64 5.36
C ASN A 320 -44.36 -57.98 6.07
N GLN A 321 -45.60 -58.47 5.99
CA GLN A 321 -46.21 -59.68 6.56
C GLN A 321 -46.74 -59.57 7.99
#